data_AF-A0A0G1JEU9-F1
#
_entry.id   AF-A0A0G1JEU9-F1
#
_cell.length_a   1.000
_cell.length_b   1.000
_cell.length_c   1.000
_cell.angle_alpha   90.00
_cell.angle_beta   90.00
_cell.angle_gamma   90.00
#
_symmetry.space_group_name_H-M   'P 1'
#
loop_
_entity.id
_entity.type
_entity.pdbx_description
1 polymer ?
#
loop_
_entity_poly.entity_id
_entity_poly.type
_entity_poly.pdbx_seq_one_letter_code
_entity_poly.pdbx_strand_id
1 'polypeptide(L)'
;MAKVRIVVLILIVAVASAIVGVFIYKDIKSTGNEITIREVGKTGDGGQHQEKIEEINGKPDLTRKVVITAAMLEESKKQALEKIGQIIEPLKGDPNLFSNWVELGSYMKLIGDYDSAVVYWKYAAAIRPKSFIPFANLGDLYLHNIKDTVKAEKSYLTALMVGPDQPMVYEKLAELYRYFLKDDTKAKQVLRDGIAKNPSASERLKYILDHYDANN
;
A
#
# COMPACT_ATOMS: atom_id res chain seq x y z
N MET A 1 24.64 2.91 -35.75
CA MET A 1 24.00 1.77 -35.07
C MET A 1 23.50 2.20 -33.69
N ALA A 2 22.24 2.63 -33.56
CA ALA A 2 21.70 3.15 -32.30
C ALA A 2 20.18 2.90 -32.15
N LYS A 3 19.73 1.65 -32.35
CA LYS A 3 18.29 1.30 -32.20
C LYS A 3 18.00 0.05 -31.36
N VAL A 4 19.00 -0.61 -30.75
CA VAL A 4 18.79 -1.91 -30.07
C VAL A 4 18.62 -1.79 -28.54
N ARG A 5 18.90 -0.62 -27.93
CA ARG A 5 18.85 -0.47 -26.45
C ARG A 5 17.46 -0.12 -25.87
N ILE A 6 16.51 0.34 -26.68
CA ILE A 6 15.17 0.75 -26.19
C ILE A 6 14.22 -0.45 -26.07
N VAL A 7 14.37 -1.48 -26.92
CA VAL A 7 13.47 -2.65 -26.93
C VAL A 7 13.65 -3.55 -25.70
N VAL A 8 14.88 -3.66 -25.18
CA VAL A 8 15.18 -4.49 -24.00
C VAL A 8 14.65 -3.87 -22.69
N LEU A 9 14.63 -2.54 -22.58
CA LEU A 9 14.08 -1.86 -21.39
C LEU A 9 12.54 -1.98 -21.31
N ILE A 10 11.86 -1.92 -22.47
CA ILE A 10 10.40 -2.06 -22.56
C ILE A 10 9.97 -3.51 -22.26
N LEU A 11 10.74 -4.50 -22.70
CA LEU A 11 10.49 -5.92 -22.40
C LEU A 11 10.66 -6.24 -20.91
N ILE A 12 11.67 -5.69 -20.23
CA ILE A 12 11.88 -5.92 -18.79
C ILE A 12 10.74 -5.29 -17.96
N VAL A 13 10.30 -4.08 -18.31
CA VAL A 13 9.18 -3.42 -17.62
C VAL A 13 7.85 -4.14 -17.86
N ALA A 14 7.61 -4.64 -19.07
CA ALA A 14 6.41 -5.42 -19.39
C ALA A 14 6.38 -6.78 -18.67
N VAL A 15 7.52 -7.46 -18.59
CA VAL A 15 7.67 -8.73 -17.87
C VAL A 15 7.52 -8.51 -16.36
N ALA A 16 8.08 -7.45 -15.78
CA ALA A 16 7.86 -7.10 -14.37
C ALA A 16 6.39 -6.75 -14.07
N SER A 17 5.72 -6.00 -14.97
CA SER A 17 4.29 -5.67 -14.85
C SER A 17 3.40 -6.91 -14.87
N ALA A 18 3.70 -7.86 -15.76
CA ALA A 18 3.03 -9.14 -15.83
C ALA A 18 3.33 -9.98 -14.59
N ILE A 19 4.56 -9.95 -14.07
CA ILE A 19 4.96 -10.69 -12.86
C ILE A 19 4.27 -10.15 -11.61
N VAL A 20 4.14 -8.83 -11.43
CA VAL A 20 3.39 -8.23 -10.30
C VAL A 20 1.91 -8.55 -10.39
N GLY A 21 1.32 -8.41 -11.59
CA GLY A 21 -0.04 -8.84 -11.86
C GLY A 21 -0.24 -10.34 -11.62
N VAL A 22 0.75 -11.16 -11.98
CA VAL A 22 0.75 -12.62 -11.81
C VAL A 22 1.03 -13.05 -10.38
N PHE A 23 1.80 -12.32 -9.57
CA PHE A 23 1.99 -12.64 -8.15
C PHE A 23 0.74 -12.28 -7.34
N ILE A 24 0.13 -11.12 -7.62
CA ILE A 24 -1.20 -10.78 -7.10
C ILE A 24 -2.23 -11.82 -7.58
N TYR A 25 -2.20 -12.23 -8.86
CA TYR A 25 -3.13 -13.21 -9.45
C TYR A 25 -2.88 -14.68 -9.05
N LYS A 26 -1.64 -15.09 -8.73
CA LYS A 26 -1.32 -16.46 -8.30
C LYS A 26 -1.63 -16.67 -6.82
N ASP A 27 -1.48 -15.65 -5.98
CA ASP A 27 -2.07 -15.65 -4.63
C ASP A 27 -3.60 -15.81 -4.69
N ILE A 28 -4.25 -15.30 -5.75
CA ILE A 28 -5.71 -15.35 -5.97
C ILE A 28 -6.23 -16.73 -6.45
N LYS A 29 -5.41 -17.60 -7.07
CA LYS A 29 -5.93 -18.82 -7.75
C LYS A 29 -5.53 -20.15 -7.11
N SER A 30 -4.84 -20.13 -5.97
CA SER A 30 -4.17 -21.31 -5.41
C SER A 30 -5.03 -22.23 -4.53
N THR A 31 -6.28 -21.92 -4.21
CA THR A 31 -7.07 -22.78 -3.30
C THR A 31 -8.50 -22.95 -3.77
N GLY A 32 -8.72 -24.03 -4.51
CA GLY A 32 -10.05 -24.57 -4.75
C GLY A 32 -10.55 -25.37 -3.55
N ASN A 33 -11.82 -25.11 -3.21
CA ASN A 33 -12.76 -25.90 -2.41
C ASN A 33 -12.68 -25.91 -0.86
N GLU A 34 -13.90 -25.68 -0.33
CA GLU A 34 -14.46 -25.95 1.00
C GLU A 34 -14.11 -25.05 2.19
N ILE A 35 -15.17 -24.38 2.69
CA ILE A 35 -15.24 -23.67 3.96
C ILE A 35 -15.71 -24.67 5.03
N THR A 36 -14.95 -24.85 6.11
CA THR A 36 -15.49 -25.40 7.35
C THR A 36 -15.15 -24.48 8.52
N ILE A 37 -16.19 -23.96 9.18
CA ILE A 37 -16.07 -23.12 10.37
C ILE A 37 -16.18 -24.02 11.62
N ARG A 38 -15.25 -23.87 12.56
CA ARG A 38 -15.51 -24.16 13.98
C ARG A 38 -14.99 -23.00 14.83
N GLU A 39 -15.78 -22.64 15.83
CA GLU A 39 -15.61 -21.45 16.65
C GLU A 39 -15.14 -21.81 18.08
N VAL A 40 -14.50 -20.82 18.71
CA VAL A 40 -14.28 -20.56 20.16
C VAL A 40 -13.03 -21.13 20.85
N GLY A 41 -12.25 -20.20 21.43
CA GLY A 41 -11.40 -20.41 22.60
C GLY A 41 -10.53 -19.19 22.95
N LYS A 42 -10.95 -18.39 23.95
CA LYS A 42 -10.10 -17.37 24.58
C LYS A 42 -9.04 -18.05 25.47
N THR A 43 -7.77 -17.64 25.38
CA THR A 43 -6.88 -17.13 26.46
C THR A 43 -5.41 -17.18 26.04
N GLY A 44 -4.69 -16.09 26.34
CA GLY A 44 -3.31 -16.17 26.85
C GLY A 44 -2.16 -16.38 25.85
N ASP A 45 -1.26 -15.39 25.86
CA ASP A 45 0.18 -15.53 25.68
C ASP A 45 0.75 -15.76 24.26
N GLY A 46 1.70 -14.90 23.88
CA GLY A 46 2.71 -15.14 22.83
C GLY A 46 2.28 -15.55 21.42
N GLY A 47 1.02 -15.38 21.02
CA GLY A 47 0.50 -15.96 19.78
C GLY A 47 1.01 -15.28 18.50
N GLN A 48 1.62 -16.06 17.61
CA GLN A 48 1.67 -15.73 16.19
C GLN A 48 0.26 -15.34 15.74
N HIS A 49 0.08 -14.08 15.33
CA HIS A 49 -1.09 -13.68 14.55
C HIS A 49 -0.97 -14.36 13.18
N GLN A 50 -1.36 -15.63 13.09
CA GLN A 50 -1.69 -16.25 11.83
C GLN A 50 -2.96 -15.55 11.32
N GLU A 51 -2.75 -14.63 10.38
CA GLU A 51 -3.82 -13.94 9.68
C GLU A 51 -4.67 -14.96 8.93
N LYS A 52 -5.96 -14.98 9.26
CA LYS A 52 -7.03 -15.46 8.39
C LYS A 52 -7.09 -14.47 7.22
N ILE A 53 -6.37 -14.77 6.14
CA ILE A 53 -6.35 -13.95 4.93
C ILE A 53 -7.73 -14.09 4.27
N GLU A 54 -8.57 -13.07 4.40
CA GLU A 54 -9.78 -12.97 3.57
C GLU A 54 -9.34 -12.71 2.12
N GLU A 55 -9.47 -13.76 1.32
CA GLU A 55 -9.26 -13.81 -0.12
C GLU A 55 -10.20 -12.79 -0.81
N ILE A 56 -9.67 -11.77 -1.50
CA ILE A 56 -10.51 -10.81 -2.24
C ILE A 56 -10.92 -11.45 -3.58
N ASN A 57 -11.88 -12.36 -3.51
CA ASN A 57 -12.53 -12.94 -4.68
C ASN A 57 -13.74 -12.09 -5.06
N GLY A 58 -13.54 -11.15 -5.99
CA GLY A 58 -14.59 -10.24 -6.48
C GLY A 58 -14.55 -8.85 -5.85
N LYS A 59 -15.57 -8.01 -6.15
CA LYS A 59 -15.67 -6.66 -5.59
C LYS A 59 -15.79 -6.76 -4.05
N PRO A 60 -15.06 -5.94 -3.26
CA PRO A 60 -15.19 -5.93 -1.82
C PRO A 60 -16.64 -5.72 -1.36
N ASP A 61 -17.02 -6.34 -0.24
CA ASP A 61 -18.34 -6.14 0.35
C ASP A 61 -18.46 -4.72 0.95
N LEU A 62 -19.36 -3.93 0.36
CA LEU A 62 -19.65 -2.56 0.78
C LEU A 62 -20.80 -2.47 1.80
N THR A 63 -21.41 -3.59 2.16
CA THR A 63 -22.54 -3.65 3.10
C THR A 63 -22.11 -3.87 4.55
N ARG A 64 -20.83 -4.19 4.76
CA ARG A 64 -20.23 -4.30 6.10
C ARG A 64 -20.46 -3.02 6.89
N LYS A 65 -20.94 -3.20 8.13
CA LYS A 65 -21.12 -2.08 9.06
C LYS A 65 -19.78 -1.44 9.37
N VAL A 66 -19.67 -0.14 9.10
CA VAL A 66 -18.49 0.67 9.41
C VAL A 66 -18.41 0.88 10.93
N VAL A 67 -17.26 0.52 11.50
CA VAL A 67 -16.96 0.71 12.93
C VAL A 67 -15.78 1.66 13.05
N ILE A 68 -15.97 2.76 13.78
CA ILE A 68 -14.91 3.74 14.04
C ILE A 68 -14.19 3.33 15.33
N THR A 69 -12.91 3.00 15.19
CA THR A 69 -12.03 2.61 16.31
C THR A 69 -11.08 3.75 16.70
N ALA A 70 -10.83 4.69 15.79
CA ALA A 70 -10.04 5.88 16.06
C ALA A 70 -10.71 6.79 17.10
N ALA A 71 -9.91 7.39 17.97
CA ALA A 71 -10.36 8.43 18.89
C ALA A 71 -10.71 9.68 18.09
N MET A 72 -12.02 9.99 18.01
CA MET A 72 -12.56 11.09 17.22
C MET A 72 -13.68 11.78 18.00
N LEU A 73 -13.85 13.08 17.80
CA LEU A 73 -15.04 13.81 18.28
C LEU A 73 -16.29 13.30 17.56
N GLU A 74 -17.45 13.34 18.23
CA GLU A 74 -18.72 12.82 17.65
C GLU A 74 -19.09 13.49 16.32
N GLU A 75 -18.87 14.80 16.20
CA GLU A 75 -19.10 15.52 14.95
C GLU A 75 -18.16 15.03 13.84
N SER A 76 -16.89 14.78 14.15
CA SER A 76 -15.93 14.21 13.20
C SER A 76 -16.30 12.77 12.79
N LYS A 77 -16.83 11.97 13.71
CA LYS A 77 -17.34 10.63 13.42
C LYS A 77 -18.51 10.69 12.44
N LYS A 78 -19.47 11.59 12.67
CA LYS A 78 -20.62 11.81 11.79
C LYS A 78 -20.18 12.20 10.39
N GLN A 79 -19.27 13.17 10.28
CA GLN A 79 -18.74 13.62 8.98
C GLN A 79 -17.97 12.50 8.25
N ALA A 80 -17.19 11.69 8.97
CA ALA A 80 -16.51 10.54 8.38
C ALA A 80 -17.50 9.51 7.83
N LEU A 81 -18.56 9.16 8.57
CA LEU A 81 -19.59 8.22 8.13
C LEU A 81 -20.36 8.74 6.91
N GLU A 82 -20.74 10.02 6.91
CA GLU A 82 -21.41 10.65 5.76
C GLU A 82 -20.54 10.55 4.51
N LYS A 83 -19.26 10.93 4.63
CA LYS A 83 -18.33 10.92 3.52
C LYS A 83 -18.04 9.50 3.01
N ILE A 84 -17.93 8.52 3.91
CA ILE A 84 -17.83 7.10 3.53
C ILE A 84 -19.05 6.67 2.73
N GLY A 85 -20.26 7.05 3.15
CA GLY A 85 -21.50 6.78 2.41
C GLY A 85 -21.48 7.38 1.00
N GLN A 86 -21.03 8.64 0.87
CA GLN A 86 -20.89 9.31 -0.44
C GLN A 86 -19.89 8.62 -1.36
N ILE A 87 -18.81 8.04 -0.82
CA ILE A 87 -17.82 7.30 -1.61
C ILE A 87 -18.36 5.93 -2.06
N ILE A 88 -19.10 5.25 -1.17
CA ILE A 88 -19.68 3.92 -1.41
C ILE A 88 -20.80 3.96 -2.46
N GLU A 89 -21.63 5.00 -2.47
CA GLU A 89 -22.81 5.06 -3.34
C GLU A 89 -22.49 4.83 -4.84
N PRO A 90 -21.55 5.56 -5.47
CA PRO A 90 -21.21 5.30 -6.88
C PRO A 90 -20.56 3.93 -7.10
N LEU A 91 -19.86 3.37 -6.10
CA LEU A 91 -19.24 2.04 -6.18
C LEU A 91 -20.26 0.90 -6.25
N LYS A 92 -21.51 1.13 -5.83
CA LYS A 92 -22.60 0.16 -6.00
C LYS A 92 -22.96 -0.05 -7.48
N GLY A 93 -22.89 1.01 -8.28
CA GLY A 93 -23.18 0.99 -9.71
C GLY A 93 -21.96 0.67 -10.57
N ASP A 94 -20.80 1.22 -10.22
CA ASP A 94 -19.54 1.00 -10.94
C ASP A 94 -18.38 0.63 -9.98
N PRO A 95 -18.02 -0.66 -9.88
CA PRO A 95 -16.92 -1.10 -9.02
C PRO A 95 -15.53 -0.81 -9.62
N ASN A 96 -15.41 -0.22 -10.81
CA ASN A 96 -14.11 0.08 -11.44
C ASN A 96 -13.62 1.51 -11.18
N LEU A 97 -14.31 2.26 -10.32
CA LEU A 97 -13.93 3.62 -9.93
C LEU A 97 -12.70 3.61 -9.01
N PHE A 98 -11.52 3.56 -9.63
CA PHE A 98 -10.22 3.51 -8.95
C PHE A 98 -10.07 4.57 -7.85
N SER A 99 -10.38 5.84 -8.14
CA SER A 99 -10.21 6.93 -7.18
C SER A 99 -11.07 6.74 -5.93
N ASN A 100 -12.30 6.22 -6.09
CA ASN A 100 -13.19 5.94 -4.98
C ASN A 100 -12.66 4.83 -4.08
N TRP A 101 -12.06 3.77 -4.62
CA TRP A 101 -11.43 2.72 -3.79
C TRP A 101 -10.20 3.22 -3.05
N VAL A 102 -9.39 4.08 -3.68
CA VAL A 102 -8.25 4.73 -3.00
C VAL A 102 -8.75 5.63 -1.87
N GLU A 103 -9.76 6.45 -2.13
CA GLU A 103 -10.36 7.35 -1.14
C GLU A 103 -11.01 6.55 0.00
N LEU A 104 -11.76 5.50 -0.31
CA LEU A 104 -12.40 4.64 0.68
C LEU A 104 -11.37 4.01 1.60
N GLY A 105 -10.28 3.45 1.07
CA GLY A 105 -9.18 2.93 1.89
C GLY A 105 -8.54 3.99 2.79
N SER A 106 -8.39 5.23 2.31
CA SER A 106 -7.90 6.35 3.11
C SER A 106 -8.84 6.71 4.27
N TYR A 107 -10.16 6.69 4.04
CA TYR A 107 -11.14 6.90 5.10
C TYR A 107 -11.17 5.73 6.08
N MET A 108 -11.02 4.48 5.63
CA MET A 108 -10.91 3.33 6.51
C MET A 108 -9.68 3.46 7.44
N LYS A 109 -8.53 3.86 6.89
CA LYS A 109 -7.34 4.19 7.69
C LYS A 109 -7.63 5.31 8.70
N LEU A 110 -8.30 6.39 8.27
CA LEU A 110 -8.63 7.53 9.12
C LEU A 110 -9.46 7.13 10.34
N ILE A 111 -10.46 6.26 10.15
CA ILE A 111 -11.34 5.81 11.24
C ILE A 111 -10.77 4.65 12.05
N GLY A 112 -9.58 4.17 11.72
CA GLY A 112 -8.88 3.08 12.41
C GLY A 112 -9.28 1.67 11.98
N ASP A 113 -10.08 1.52 10.91
CA ASP A 113 -10.38 0.22 10.30
C ASP A 113 -9.29 -0.15 9.29
N TYR A 114 -8.14 -0.56 9.80
CA TYR A 114 -6.96 -0.84 8.98
C TYR A 114 -7.14 -2.07 8.09
N ASP A 115 -7.91 -3.08 8.51
CA ASP A 115 -8.18 -4.27 7.72
C ASP A 115 -8.94 -3.91 6.45
N SER A 116 -10.01 -3.11 6.57
CA SER A 116 -10.76 -2.61 5.42
C SER A 116 -9.90 -1.70 4.53
N ALA A 117 -9.00 -0.89 5.10
CA ALA A 117 -8.06 -0.09 4.32
C ALA A 117 -7.16 -0.95 3.43
N VAL A 118 -6.61 -2.04 3.98
CA VAL A 118 -5.80 -3.00 3.22
C VAL A 118 -6.61 -3.60 2.07
N VAL A 119 -7.84 -4.05 2.35
CA VAL A 119 -8.72 -4.66 1.34
C VAL A 119 -8.99 -3.70 0.19
N TYR A 120 -9.40 -2.46 0.48
CA TYR A 120 -9.78 -1.50 -0.55
C TYR A 120 -8.59 -1.00 -1.38
N TRP A 121 -7.42 -0.81 -0.77
CA TRP A 121 -6.22 -0.45 -1.55
C TRP A 121 -5.67 -1.61 -2.38
N LYS A 122 -5.75 -2.85 -1.89
CA LYS A 122 -5.44 -4.03 -2.73
C LYS A 122 -6.38 -4.12 -3.93
N TYR A 123 -7.67 -3.87 -3.75
CA TYR A 123 -8.62 -3.84 -4.86
C TYR A 123 -8.34 -2.68 -5.83
N ALA A 124 -8.03 -1.47 -5.34
CA ALA A 124 -7.61 -0.36 -6.18
C ALA A 124 -6.34 -0.70 -7.01
N ALA A 125 -5.38 -1.40 -6.40
CA ALA A 125 -4.19 -1.89 -7.09
C ALA A 125 -4.54 -2.94 -8.16
N ALA A 126 -5.53 -3.79 -7.94
CA ALA A 126 -6.01 -4.74 -8.94
C ALA A 126 -6.67 -4.04 -10.15
N ILE A 127 -7.44 -2.97 -9.92
CA ILE A 127 -8.06 -2.17 -11.00
C ILE A 127 -6.99 -1.44 -11.82
N ARG A 128 -5.98 -0.83 -11.16
CA ARG A 128 -4.90 -0.09 -11.84
C ARG A 128 -3.52 -0.56 -11.34
N PRO A 129 -3.00 -1.69 -11.84
CA PRO A 129 -1.75 -2.27 -11.35
C PRO A 129 -0.51 -1.43 -11.63
N LYS A 130 -0.60 -0.43 -12.52
CA LYS A 130 0.50 0.51 -12.81
C LYS A 130 0.46 1.78 -11.95
N SER A 131 -0.52 1.90 -11.06
CA SER A 131 -0.60 3.05 -10.14
C SER A 131 0.22 2.78 -8.90
N PHE A 132 1.17 3.66 -8.57
CA PHE A 132 1.97 3.55 -7.35
C PHE A 132 1.17 3.89 -6.07
N ILE A 133 0.08 4.66 -6.21
CA ILE A 133 -0.65 5.26 -5.09
C ILE A 133 -1.14 4.22 -4.07
N PRO A 134 -1.83 3.13 -4.45
CA PRO A 134 -2.32 2.16 -3.47
C PRO A 134 -1.18 1.46 -2.74
N PHE A 135 -0.07 1.19 -3.43
CA PHE A 135 1.10 0.56 -2.83
C PHE A 135 1.84 1.49 -1.86
N ALA A 136 1.95 2.79 -2.18
CA ALA A 136 2.51 3.78 -1.26
C ALA A 136 1.62 3.93 -0.01
N ASN A 137 0.30 3.95 -0.18
CA ASN A 137 -0.65 4.01 0.93
C ASN A 137 -0.59 2.76 1.83
N LEU A 138 -0.48 1.57 1.22
CA LEU A 138 -0.26 0.31 1.94
C LEU A 138 1.05 0.35 2.73
N GLY A 139 2.13 0.86 2.13
CA GLY A 139 3.41 1.06 2.81
C GLY A 139 3.29 1.90 4.08
N ASP A 140 2.63 3.06 3.98
CA ASP A 140 2.40 3.94 5.14
C ASP A 140 1.59 3.24 6.23
N LEU A 141 0.53 2.54 5.85
CA LEU A 141 -0.35 1.85 6.79
C LEU A 141 0.39 0.74 7.52
N TYR A 142 1.14 -0.08 6.78
CA TYR A 142 1.94 -1.14 7.38
C TYR A 142 3.00 -0.58 8.32
N LEU A 143 3.66 0.52 7.95
CA LEU A 143 4.73 1.10 8.77
C LEU A 143 4.18 1.78 10.03
N HIS A 144 3.17 2.64 9.89
CA HIS A 144 2.77 3.55 10.95
C HIS A 144 1.60 3.05 11.80
N ASN A 145 0.71 2.23 11.24
CA ASN A 145 -0.50 1.79 11.93
C ASN A 145 -0.41 0.32 12.36
N ILE A 146 0.00 -0.57 11.45
CA ILE A 146 0.07 -2.02 11.70
C ILE A 146 1.42 -2.43 12.33
N LYS A 147 2.48 -1.64 12.10
CA LYS A 147 3.86 -1.88 12.56
C LYS A 147 4.52 -3.13 11.95
N ASP A 148 4.16 -3.47 10.72
CA ASP A 148 4.79 -4.53 9.94
C ASP A 148 5.79 -3.92 8.93
N THR A 149 7.06 -3.86 9.34
CA THR A 149 8.12 -3.26 8.52
C THR A 149 8.41 -4.05 7.25
N VAL A 150 8.19 -5.37 7.24
CA VAL A 150 8.42 -6.24 6.08
C VAL A 150 7.37 -5.97 5.01
N LYS A 151 6.08 -5.93 5.38
CA LYS A 151 5.00 -5.58 4.44
C LYS A 151 5.12 -4.12 3.97
N ALA A 152 5.58 -3.21 4.83
CA ALA A 152 5.83 -1.82 4.45
C ALA A 152 6.92 -1.69 3.38
N GLU A 153 8.09 -2.30 3.59
CA GLU A 153 9.21 -2.30 2.64
C GLU A 153 8.77 -2.88 1.29
N LYS A 154 8.11 -4.05 1.29
CA LYS A 154 7.58 -4.68 0.07
C LYS A 154 6.62 -3.75 -0.68
N SER A 155 5.74 -3.05 0.05
CA SER A 155 4.75 -2.15 -0.55
C SER A 155 5.41 -0.92 -1.18
N TYR A 156 6.37 -0.28 -0.50
CA TYR A 156 7.11 0.84 -1.09
C TYR A 156 7.97 0.43 -2.30
N LEU A 157 8.65 -0.72 -2.23
CA LEU A 157 9.40 -1.26 -3.37
C LEU A 157 8.47 -1.54 -4.55
N THR A 158 7.27 -2.05 -4.31
CA THR A 158 6.26 -2.27 -5.36
C THR A 158 5.78 -0.94 -5.96
N ALA A 159 5.53 0.07 -5.11
CA ALA A 159 5.20 1.42 -5.57
C ALA A 159 6.29 1.99 -6.50
N LEU A 160 7.57 1.87 -6.13
CA LEU A 160 8.70 2.33 -6.93
C LEU A 160 8.93 1.51 -8.21
N MET A 161 8.58 0.23 -8.20
CA MET A 161 8.64 -0.61 -9.40
C MET A 161 7.63 -0.16 -10.47
N VAL A 162 6.42 0.24 -10.06
CA VAL A 162 5.37 0.69 -11.00
C VAL A 162 5.38 2.20 -11.25
N GLY A 163 5.94 2.99 -10.33
CA GLY A 163 6.15 4.44 -10.44
C GLY A 163 7.57 4.81 -9.97
N PRO A 164 8.61 4.63 -10.82
CA PRO A 164 10.00 4.79 -10.42
C PRO A 164 10.46 6.23 -10.26
N ASP A 165 9.65 7.22 -10.65
CA ASP A 165 9.95 8.65 -10.70
C ASP A 165 9.28 9.45 -9.59
N GLN A 166 8.95 8.79 -8.47
CA GLN A 166 8.17 9.35 -7.36
C GLN A 166 9.05 9.67 -6.13
N PRO A 167 9.62 10.88 -6.00
CA PRO A 167 10.51 11.24 -4.88
C PRO A 167 9.90 10.97 -3.50
N MET A 168 8.60 11.21 -3.34
CA MET A 168 7.89 10.98 -2.08
C MET A 168 7.95 9.52 -1.61
N VAL A 169 7.97 8.55 -2.52
CA VAL A 169 8.07 7.13 -2.15
C VAL A 169 9.50 6.74 -1.76
N TYR A 170 10.52 7.32 -2.42
CA TYR A 170 11.91 7.15 -2.00
C TYR A 170 12.16 7.72 -0.61
N GLU A 171 11.57 8.87 -0.30
CA GLU A 171 11.65 9.46 1.04
C GLU A 171 11.09 8.52 2.10
N LYS A 172 9.89 7.98 1.88
CA LYS A 172 9.24 7.04 2.81
C LYS A 172 10.01 5.74 2.99
N LEU A 173 10.58 5.20 1.91
CA LEU A 173 11.42 4.00 2.01
C LEU A 173 12.74 4.29 2.73
N ALA A 174 13.34 5.47 2.52
CA ALA A 174 14.51 5.90 3.28
C ALA A 174 14.19 6.11 4.77
N GLU A 175 13.01 6.67 5.10
CA GLU A 175 12.51 6.79 6.47
C GLU A 175 12.38 5.40 7.14
N LEU A 176 11.78 4.44 6.44
CA LEU A 176 11.68 3.06 6.90
C LEU A 176 13.06 2.48 7.23
N TYR A 177 14.02 2.59 6.30
CA TYR A 177 15.36 2.05 6.51
C TYR A 177 16.08 2.73 7.68
N ARG A 178 16.04 4.06 7.75
CA ARG A 178 16.72 4.84 8.78
C ARG A 178 16.13 4.59 10.16
N TYR A 179 14.82 4.82 10.32
CA TYR A 179 14.23 4.94 11.64
C TYR A 179 13.71 3.62 12.20
N PHE A 180 13.27 2.70 11.34
CA PHE A 180 12.65 1.44 11.77
C PHE A 180 13.59 0.25 11.63
N LEU A 181 14.38 0.20 10.56
CA LEU A 181 15.34 -0.89 10.33
C LEU A 181 16.77 -0.56 10.76
N LYS A 182 17.06 0.70 11.11
CA LYS A 182 18.39 1.18 11.51
C LYS A 182 19.49 0.87 10.49
N ASP A 183 19.14 0.93 9.20
CA ASP A 183 20.04 0.69 8.07
C ASP A 183 20.28 1.99 7.30
N ASP A 184 21.22 2.80 7.81
CA ASP A 184 21.60 4.07 7.20
C ASP A 184 22.23 3.91 5.81
N THR A 185 22.86 2.76 5.56
CA THR A 185 23.48 2.47 4.26
C THR A 185 22.41 2.37 3.19
N LYS A 186 21.35 1.56 3.44
CA LYS A 186 20.21 1.46 2.53
C LYS A 186 19.44 2.76 2.43
N ALA A 187 19.21 3.46 3.54
CA ALA A 187 18.50 4.74 3.50
C ALA A 187 19.22 5.77 2.60
N LYS A 188 20.53 5.96 2.77
CA LYS A 188 21.33 6.85 1.90
C LYS A 188 21.32 6.37 0.44
N GLN A 189 21.36 5.06 0.20
CA GLN A 189 21.28 4.51 -1.15
C GLN A 189 19.93 4.83 -1.83
N VAL A 190 18.81 4.60 -1.14
CA VAL A 190 17.46 4.90 -1.66
C VAL A 190 17.30 6.38 -2.00
N LEU A 191 17.82 7.29 -1.16
CA LEU A 191 17.80 8.72 -1.46
C LEU A 191 18.57 9.04 -2.75
N ARG A 192 19.77 8.47 -2.93
CA ARG A 192 20.57 8.65 -4.16
C ARG A 192 19.84 8.10 -5.39
N ASP A 193 19.23 6.92 -5.28
CA ASP A 193 18.47 6.32 -6.37
C ASP A 193 17.28 7.21 -6.77
N GLY A 194 16.53 7.74 -5.80
CA GLY A 194 15.44 8.68 -6.06
C GLY A 194 15.89 9.96 -6.76
N ILE A 195 17.00 10.54 -6.30
CA ILE A 195 17.62 11.72 -6.93
C ILE A 195 18.01 11.40 -8.37
N ALA A 196 18.61 10.24 -8.64
CA ALA A 196 19.01 9.84 -9.98
C ALA A 196 17.81 9.59 -10.91
N LYS A 197 16.69 9.10 -10.38
CA LYS A 197 15.47 8.81 -11.16
C LYS A 197 14.69 10.05 -11.54
N ASN A 198 14.65 11.07 -10.66
CA ASN A 198 13.98 12.33 -10.97
C ASN A 198 14.76 13.53 -10.41
N PRO A 199 15.88 13.94 -11.06
CA PRO A 199 16.78 14.96 -10.51
C PRO A 199 16.14 16.34 -10.29
N SER A 200 15.15 16.71 -11.12
CA SER A 200 14.45 17.99 -11.08
C SER A 200 13.41 18.09 -9.97
N ALA A 201 12.85 16.96 -9.51
CA ALA A 201 11.82 16.94 -8.46
C ALA A 201 12.34 16.42 -7.10
N SER A 202 13.65 16.20 -6.97
CA SER A 202 14.26 15.55 -5.79
C SER A 202 14.94 16.52 -4.83
N GLU A 203 14.53 17.80 -4.78
CA GLU A 203 15.11 18.79 -3.87
C GLU A 203 15.01 18.35 -2.41
N ARG A 204 13.83 17.85 -2.01
CA ARG A 204 13.62 17.27 -0.66
C ARG A 204 14.56 16.11 -0.37
N LEU A 205 14.79 15.20 -1.32
CA LEU A 205 15.69 14.06 -1.13
C LEU A 205 17.15 14.50 -0.99
N LYS A 206 17.58 15.49 -1.79
CA LYS A 206 18.92 16.11 -1.66
C LYS A 206 19.09 16.72 -0.28
N TYR A 207 18.11 17.51 0.15
CA TYR A 207 18.12 18.12 1.49
C TYR A 207 18.29 17.09 2.60
N ILE A 208 17.51 15.99 2.56
CA ILE A 208 17.62 14.90 3.55
C ILE A 208 19.00 14.24 3.51
N LEU A 209 19.54 14.00 2.31
CA LEU A 209 20.85 13.35 2.14
C LEU A 209 22.00 14.25 2.63
N ASP A 210 21.95 15.55 2.35
CA ASP A 210 22.97 16.52 2.74
C ASP A 210 23.00 16.77 4.25
N HIS A 211 21.84 16.67 4.92
CA HIS A 211 21.68 16.85 6.37
C HIS A 211 21.53 15.53 7.13
N TYR A 212 21.91 14.41 6.50
CA TYR A 212 21.61 13.09 7.05
C TYR A 212 22.19 12.90 8.46
N ASP A 213 23.45 13.29 8.65
CA ASP A 213 24.19 13.11 9.92
C ASP A 213 23.97 14.27 10.90
N ALA A 214 23.36 15.39 10.48
CA ALA A 214 23.12 16.57 11.32
C ALA A 214 21.90 16.43 12.26
N ASN A 215 21.06 15.42 12.04
CA ASN A 215 19.83 15.16 12.81
C ASN A 215 19.96 13.92 13.73
N ASN A 216 21.18 13.49 14.05
CA ASN A 216 21.47 12.37 14.95
C ASN A 216 21.88 12.87 16.34
#